data_AF-A0A382HIQ5-F1
#
_entry.id   AF-A0A382HIQ5-F1
#
_cell.length_a   1.000
_cell.length_b   1.000
_cell.length_c   1.000
_cell.angle_alpha   90.00
_cell.angle_beta   90.00
_cell.angle_gamma   90.00
#
_symmetry.space_group_name_H-M   'P 1'
#
loop_
_entity.id
_entity.type
_entity.pdbx_description
1 polymer ?
#
loop_
_entity_poly.entity_id
_entity_poly.type
_entity_poly.pdbx_seq_one_letter_code
_entity_poly.pdbx_strand_id
1 'polypeptide(L)' 'LGFEVLPVPFRDAYPFGGGLHCATGDIFREGHCEDYFPVQVPGTRIRPVS' A
#
# COMPACT_ATOMS: atom_id res chain seq x y z
N LEU A 1 -1.26 -17.81 3.46
CA LEU A 1 -0.79 -16.41 3.54
C LEU A 1 -0.01 -16.14 4.84
N GLY A 2 -0.36 -16.76 5.99
CA GLY A 2 0.52 -16.75 7.17
C GLY A 2 0.64 -15.41 7.91
N PHE A 3 -0.27 -14.47 7.67
CA PHE A 3 -0.30 -13.18 8.35
C PHE A 3 -0.84 -13.29 9.78
N GLU A 4 -0.24 -12.54 10.69
CA GLU A 4 -0.79 -12.26 12.01
C GLU A 4 -1.89 -11.18 11.89
N VAL A 5 -3.07 -11.46 12.42
CA VAL A 5 -4.22 -10.55 12.35
C VAL A 5 -4.39 -9.84 13.70
N LEU A 6 -4.36 -8.51 13.68
CA LEU A 6 -4.64 -7.67 14.84
C LEU A 6 -6.08 -7.14 14.74
N PRO A 7 -7.05 -7.72 15.48
CA PRO A 7 -8.44 -7.26 15.42
C PRO A 7 -8.60 -5.90 16.10
N VAL A 8 -9.33 -4.99 15.46
CA VAL A 8 -9.64 -3.64 15.98
C VAL A 8 -11.13 -3.37 15.78
N PRO A 9 -11.88 -2.87 16.78
CA PRO A 9 -13.29 -2.52 16.64
C PRO A 9 -13.47 -1.23 15.83
N PHE A 10 -13.30 -1.32 14.51
CA PHE A 10 -13.29 -0.15 13.61
C PHE A 10 -14.56 -0.02 12.74
N ARG A 11 -15.57 -0.86 12.97
CA ARG A 11 -16.78 -0.92 12.13
C ARG A 11 -17.57 0.40 12.13
N ASP A 12 -17.62 1.09 13.26
CA ASP A 12 -18.38 2.33 13.40
C ASP A 12 -17.80 3.49 12.59
N ALA A 13 -16.55 3.36 12.12
CA ALA A 13 -15.92 4.31 11.23
C ALA A 13 -16.27 4.10 9.75
N TYR A 14 -16.80 2.92 9.37
CA TYR A 14 -17.09 2.59 7.96
C TYR A 14 -18.10 3.54 7.28
N PRO A 15 -19.16 4.04 7.95
CA PRO A 15 -20.08 5.00 7.35
C PRO A 15 -19.41 6.31 6.89
N PHE A 16 -18.22 6.64 7.41
CA PHE A 16 -17.43 7.79 6.97
C PHE A 16 -16.59 7.52 5.71
N GLY A 17 -16.75 6.34 5.09
CA GLY A 17 -16.22 6.05 3.75
C GLY A 17 -14.81 5.47 3.72
N GLY A 18 -14.34 4.82 4.80
CA GLY A 18 -12.98 4.32 4.84
C GLY A 18 -12.71 3.18 5.81
N GLY A 19 -11.68 2.40 5.50
CA GLY A 19 -11.04 1.46 6.43
C GLY A 19 -9.79 2.05 7.07
N LEU A 20 -8.97 1.21 7.71
CA LEU A 20 -7.73 1.67 8.38
C LEU A 20 -6.81 2.44 7.45
N HIS A 21 -6.58 1.95 6.23
CA HIS A 21 -5.73 2.65 5.25
C HIS A 21 -6.23 4.06 4.92
N CYS A 22 -7.56 4.24 4.83
CA CYS A 22 -8.16 5.55 4.59
C CYS A 22 -8.00 6.50 5.79
N ALA A 23 -7.93 5.94 7.00
CA ALA A 23 -7.85 6.68 8.25
C ALA A 23 -6.41 6.94 8.75
N THR A 24 -5.40 6.46 8.01
CA THR A 24 -3.99 6.59 8.39
C THR A 24 -3.15 7.16 7.25
N GLY A 25 -2.13 7.94 7.59
CA GLY A 25 -1.04 8.31 6.70
C GLY A 25 0.28 7.87 7.31
N ASP A 26 0.95 6.90 6.69
CA ASP A 26 2.24 6.40 7.13
C ASP A 26 3.36 7.39 6.74
N ILE A 27 3.96 8.01 7.75
CA ILE A 27 5.03 9.01 7.56
C ILE A 27 6.40 8.34 7.35
N PHE A 28 6.61 7.17 7.95
CA PHE A 28 7.89 6.46 7.92
C PHE A 28 7.69 4.94 7.98
N ARG A 29 8.53 4.22 7.24
CA ARG A 29 8.71 2.77 7.30
C ARG A 29 10.19 2.44 7.15
N GLU A 30 10.65 1.41 7.85
CA GLU A 30 12.00 0.88 7.69
C GLU A 30 12.13 0.13 6.35
N GLY A 31 13.17 0.42 5.57
CA GLY A 31 13.43 -0.22 4.29
C GLY A 31 14.19 0.66 3.28
N HIS A 32 14.30 0.17 2.04
CA HIS A 32 14.92 0.87 0.92
C HIS A 32 13.91 1.11 -0.22
N CYS A 33 14.27 1.99 -1.15
CA CYS A 33 13.47 2.26 -2.35
C CYS A 33 13.75 1.17 -3.40
N GLU A 34 12.89 0.15 -3.43
CA GLU A 34 13.03 -1.01 -4.31
C GLU A 34 12.07 -0.94 -5.52
N ASP A 35 12.53 -1.41 -6.69
CA ASP A 35 11.66 -1.66 -7.85
C ASP A 35 11.14 -3.09 -7.83
N TYR A 36 9.89 -3.26 -7.40
CA TYR A 36 9.23 -4.56 -7.36
C TYR A 36 8.72 -5.03 -8.73
N PHE A 37 8.78 -4.19 -9.77
CA PHE A 37 8.36 -4.50 -11.14
C PHE A 37 9.43 -4.10 -12.16
N PRO A 38 10.65 -4.69 -12.08
CA PRO A 38 11.78 -4.28 -12.93
C PRO A 38 11.58 -4.65 -14.40
N VAL A 39 10.71 -5.64 -14.69
CA VAL A 39 10.35 -6.05 -16.06
C VAL A 39 8.94 -5.55 -16.34
N GLN A 40 8.85 -4.48 -17.14
CA GLN A 40 7.59 -3.84 -17.49
C GLN A 40 7.15 -4.21 -18.90
N VAL A 41 5.83 -4.34 -19.09
CA VAL A 41 5.25 -4.63 -20.41
C VAL A 41 5.57 -3.47 -21.37
N PRO A 42 5.96 -3.75 -22.64
CA PRO A 42 6.14 -2.70 -23.63
C PRO A 42 4.90 -1.79 -23.73
N GLY A 43 5.10 -0.48 -23.69
CA GLY A 43 4.01 0.51 -23.74
C GLY A 43 3.40 0.88 -22.38
N THR A 44 3.73 0.19 -21.29
CA THR A 44 3.26 0.52 -19.92
C THR A 44 4.37 1.07 -19.02
N ARG A 45 5.52 1.45 -19.60
CA ARG A 45 6.68 1.89 -18.82
C ARG A 45 6.41 3.25 -18.19
N ILE A 46 6.54 3.32 -16.87
CA ILE A 46 6.31 4.54 -16.08
C ILE A 46 7.57 5.41 -16.06
N ARG A 47 8.76 4.81 -16.22
CA ARG A 47 10.04 5.51 -16.29
C ARG A 47 10.52 5.59 -17.74
N PRO A 48 10.97 6.76 -18.22
CA PRO A 48 11.71 6.83 -19.48
C PRO A 48 12.93 5.93 -19.38
N VAL A 49 13.23 5.17 -20.43
CA VAL A 49 14.52 4.48 -20.54
C VAL A 49 15.56 5.57 -20.73
N SER A 50 16.53 5.67 -19.81
CA SER A 50 17.69 6.54 -19.93
C SER A 50 18.51 6.21 -21.17
#